data_AF-F3FU76-F1
#
_entry.id   AF-F3FU76-F1
#
_cell.length_a   1.000
_cell.length_b   1.000
_cell.length_c   1.000
_cell.angle_alpha   90.00
_cell.angle_beta   90.00
_cell.angle_gamma   90.00
#
_symmetry.space_group_name_H-M   'P 1'
#
loop_
_entity.id
_entity.type
_entity.pdbx_description
1 polymer ?
#
loop_
_entity_poly.entity_id
_entity_poly.type
_entity_poly.pdbx_seq_one_letter_code
_entity_poly.pdbx_strand_id
1 'polypeptide(L)'
;MLNRFKGWRERGWVQIDAAAYEQAWQRFGGSVATHPLVVARLSAFSGIAVRYLAWEQGGEVKAAIATWGRSLALSKDELKRHGKKGLFDLGNAELILPVANDIEVPVRHRARYVSALNEGRISTFKPQIESLAMARTP
;
A
#
# COMPACT_ATOMS: atom_id res chain seq x y z
N MET A 1 10.22 -4.45 -22.54
CA MET A 1 9.13 -5.34 -22.07
C MET A 1 8.58 -5.04 -20.66
N LEU A 2 9.18 -4.13 -19.88
CA LEU A 2 8.77 -3.83 -18.50
C LEU A 2 7.40 -3.11 -18.37
N ASN A 3 6.95 -2.39 -19.41
CA ASN A 3 5.75 -1.56 -19.33
C ASN A 3 4.44 -2.38 -19.33
N ARG A 4 4.42 -3.56 -19.96
CA ARG A 4 3.22 -4.44 -19.98
C ARG A 4 2.84 -4.93 -18.58
N PHE A 5 3.84 -5.18 -17.73
CA PHE A 5 3.62 -5.56 -16.34
C PHE A 5 3.12 -4.41 -15.47
N LYS A 6 3.49 -3.16 -15.80
CA LYS A 6 2.94 -1.97 -15.16
C LYS A 6 1.47 -1.80 -15.53
N GLY A 7 1.14 -1.85 -16.82
CA GLY A 7 -0.24 -1.71 -17.30
C GLY A 7 -1.19 -2.78 -16.77
N TRP A 8 -0.74 -4.03 -16.59
CA TRP A 8 -1.54 -5.06 -15.91
C TRP A 8 -1.65 -4.82 -14.40
N ARG A 9 -0.55 -4.50 -13.72
CA ARG A 9 -0.53 -4.28 -12.26
C ARG A 9 -1.42 -3.11 -11.87
N GLU A 10 -1.31 -2.00 -12.59
CA GLU A 10 -2.01 -0.73 -12.35
C GLU A 10 -3.35 -0.67 -13.12
N ARG A 11 -3.85 -1.76 -13.68
CA ARG A 11 -5.16 -1.75 -14.36
C ARG A 11 -6.27 -1.40 -13.37
N GLY A 12 -6.99 -0.30 -13.67
CA GLY A 12 -8.02 0.30 -12.83
C GLY A 12 -7.50 1.29 -11.77
N TRP A 13 -6.18 1.41 -11.64
CA TRP A 13 -5.53 2.37 -10.78
C TRP A 13 -5.08 3.59 -11.59
N VAL A 14 -5.44 4.78 -11.12
CA VAL A 14 -5.02 6.07 -11.72
C VAL A 14 -4.01 6.76 -10.82
N GLN A 15 -3.06 7.49 -11.40
CA GLN A 15 -2.08 8.22 -10.60
C GLN A 15 -2.73 9.49 -10.04
N ILE A 16 -2.54 9.71 -8.74
CA ILE A 16 -3.01 10.87 -8.00
C ILE A 16 -1.85 11.57 -7.28
N ASP A 17 -2.09 12.76 -6.76
CA ASP A 17 -1.11 13.48 -5.95
C ASP A 17 -1.14 13.05 -4.47
N ALA A 18 -0.24 13.62 -3.68
CA ALA A 18 -0.13 13.33 -2.25
C ALA A 18 -1.35 13.83 -1.45
N ALA A 19 -1.98 14.92 -1.88
CA ALA A 19 -3.13 15.51 -1.19
C ALA A 19 -4.37 14.63 -1.34
N ALA A 20 -4.62 14.11 -2.54
CA ALA A 20 -5.69 13.14 -2.81
C ALA A 20 -5.46 11.83 -2.04
N TYR A 21 -4.19 11.38 -1.93
CA TYR A 21 -3.86 10.21 -1.12
C TYR A 21 -4.16 10.44 0.36
N GLU A 22 -3.79 11.61 0.87
CA GLU A 22 -4.07 12.02 2.25
C GLU A 22 -5.57 12.07 2.52
N GLN A 23 -6.37 12.65 1.63
CA GLN A 23 -7.83 12.67 1.75
C GLN A 23 -8.42 11.25 1.80
N ALA A 24 -7.95 10.35 0.94
CA ALA A 24 -8.39 8.95 0.96
C ALA A 24 -8.00 8.24 2.27
N TRP A 25 -6.79 8.50 2.80
CA TRP A 25 -6.35 7.95 4.07
C TRP A 25 -7.17 8.51 5.25
N GLN A 26 -7.46 9.80 5.28
CA GLN A 26 -8.32 10.40 6.31
C GLN A 26 -9.75 9.84 6.27
N ARG A 27 -10.28 9.57 5.07
CA ARG A 27 -11.65 9.07 4.88
C ARG A 27 -11.79 7.59 5.19
N PHE A 28 -10.86 6.76 4.75
CA PHE A 28 -10.99 5.29 4.84
C PHE A 28 -10.05 4.65 5.86
N GLY A 29 -9.20 5.45 6.51
CA GLY A 29 -8.22 5.00 7.47
C GLY A 29 -7.02 4.28 6.83
N GLY A 30 -6.17 3.75 7.69
CA GLY A 30 -4.99 3.00 7.31
C GLY A 30 -4.10 2.79 8.53
N SER A 31 -2.96 2.12 8.34
CA SER A 31 -1.98 1.94 9.40
C SER A 31 -0.93 3.05 9.40
N VAL A 32 -0.09 3.08 10.43
CA VAL A 32 1.04 4.03 10.52
C VAL A 32 1.94 3.94 9.28
N ALA A 33 2.17 2.74 8.74
CA ALA A 33 3.00 2.53 7.55
C ALA A 33 2.36 3.07 6.25
N THR A 34 1.04 3.28 6.22
CA THR A 34 0.34 3.93 5.10
C THR A 34 0.01 5.39 5.37
N HIS A 35 0.32 5.90 6.57
CA HIS A 35 0.03 7.29 6.91
C HIS A 35 0.75 8.25 5.96
N PRO A 36 0.07 9.28 5.40
CA PRO A 36 0.64 10.17 4.38
C PRO A 36 1.97 10.81 4.79
N LEU A 37 2.04 11.35 6.01
CA LEU A 37 3.29 11.91 6.56
C LEU A 37 4.42 10.89 6.68
N VAL A 38 4.14 9.66 7.14
CA VAL A 38 5.15 8.62 7.31
C VAL A 38 5.69 8.19 5.94
N VAL A 39 4.79 7.93 4.98
CA VAL A 39 5.13 7.60 3.61
C VAL A 39 5.98 8.69 2.97
N ALA A 40 5.55 9.95 3.06
CA ALA A 40 6.27 11.08 2.46
C ALA A 40 7.67 11.26 3.08
N ARG A 41 7.75 11.28 4.42
CA ARG A 41 9.02 11.50 5.15
C ARG A 41 10.02 10.38 4.91
N LEU A 42 9.60 9.12 4.98
CA LEU A 42 10.50 7.99 4.79
C LEU A 42 10.87 7.76 3.32
N SER A 43 9.99 8.12 2.37
CA SER A 43 10.33 8.15 0.94
C SER A 43 11.36 9.23 0.64
N ALA A 44 11.19 10.43 1.19
CA ALA A 44 12.18 11.51 1.07
C ALA A 44 13.52 11.11 1.71
N PHE A 45 13.49 10.57 2.94
CA PHE A 45 14.69 10.12 3.66
C PHE A 45 15.43 9.00 2.92
N SER A 46 14.70 8.05 2.33
CA SER A 46 15.31 6.99 1.52
C SER A 46 15.69 7.42 0.11
N GLY A 47 15.27 8.60 -0.36
CA GLY A 47 15.44 9.02 -1.76
C GLY A 47 14.81 8.05 -2.76
N ILE A 48 13.77 7.31 -2.36
CA ILE A 48 12.99 6.44 -3.25
C ILE A 48 11.69 7.17 -3.56
N ALA A 49 11.49 7.52 -4.84
CA ALA A 49 10.30 8.26 -5.27
C ALA A 49 9.02 7.46 -5.01
N VAL A 50 8.11 8.04 -4.25
CA VAL A 50 6.76 7.50 -4.04
C VAL A 50 5.82 7.92 -5.16
N ARG A 51 4.97 6.99 -5.58
CA ARG A 51 3.80 7.27 -6.43
C ARG A 51 2.54 6.89 -5.67
N TYR A 52 1.54 7.75 -5.76
CA TYR A 52 0.21 7.51 -5.21
C TYR A 52 -0.74 7.11 -6.32
N LEU A 53 -1.54 6.08 -6.06
CA LEU A 53 -2.54 5.58 -7.00
C LEU A 53 -3.90 5.53 -6.32
N ALA A 54 -4.95 5.90 -7.04
CA ALA A 54 -6.33 5.78 -6.61
C ALA A 54 -7.10 4.76 -7.45
N TRP A 55 -8.07 4.12 -6.82
CA TRP A 55 -9.16 3.45 -7.50
C TRP A 55 -10.38 4.35 -7.45
N GLU A 56 -10.91 4.69 -8.61
CA GLU A 56 -12.05 5.58 -8.74
C GLU A 56 -13.29 4.82 -9.19
N GLN A 57 -14.43 5.15 -8.58
CA GLN A 57 -15.74 4.62 -8.98
C GLN A 57 -16.76 5.76 -8.90
N GLY A 58 -17.48 6.00 -9.99
CA GLY A 58 -18.45 7.10 -10.07
C GLY A 58 -17.82 8.50 -9.93
N GLY A 59 -16.54 8.66 -10.29
CA GLY A 59 -15.82 9.93 -10.14
C GLY A 59 -15.30 10.20 -8.72
N GLU A 60 -15.46 9.27 -7.78
CA GLU A 60 -14.93 9.38 -6.42
C GLU A 60 -13.77 8.40 -6.18
N VAL A 61 -12.77 8.83 -5.43
CA VAL A 61 -11.73 7.94 -4.90
C VAL A 61 -12.35 7.03 -3.84
N LYS A 62 -12.30 5.72 -4.08
CA LYS A 62 -12.78 4.68 -3.16
C LYS A 62 -11.65 3.89 -2.52
N ALA A 63 -10.47 3.85 -3.13
CA ALA A 63 -9.28 3.25 -2.53
C ALA A 63 -8.02 4.01 -2.94
N ALA A 64 -6.97 3.95 -2.13
CA ALA A 64 -5.69 4.51 -2.49
C ALA A 64 -4.50 3.66 -2.01
N ILE A 65 -3.40 3.70 -2.75
CA ILE A 65 -2.15 3.03 -2.38
C ILE A 65 -0.94 3.91 -2.66
N ALA A 66 0.03 3.87 -1.76
CA ALA A 66 1.37 4.43 -1.99
C ALA A 66 2.30 3.32 -2.47
N THR A 67 3.10 3.59 -3.49
CA THR A 67 3.92 2.58 -4.16
C THR A 67 5.37 3.03 -4.35
N TRP A 68 6.28 2.07 -4.24
CA TRP A 68 7.67 2.14 -4.72
C TRP A 68 7.83 1.17 -5.89
N GLY A 69 7.60 1.67 -7.10
CA GLY A 69 7.67 0.89 -8.33
C GLY A 69 6.64 -0.23 -8.39
N ARG A 70 7.05 -1.47 -8.06
CA ARG A 70 6.21 -2.68 -8.13
C ARG A 70 5.70 -3.17 -6.77
N SER A 71 6.08 -2.49 -5.71
CA SER A 71 5.80 -2.83 -4.32
C SER A 71 5.06 -1.68 -3.66
N LEU A 72 4.32 -1.94 -2.58
CA LEU A 72 3.82 -0.86 -1.75
C LEU A 72 4.99 -0.10 -1.12
N ALA A 73 4.77 1.19 -0.86
CA ALA A 73 5.79 2.06 -0.28
C ALA A 73 6.27 1.52 1.08
N LEU A 74 7.51 1.88 1.45
CA LEU A 74 8.16 1.46 2.71
C LEU A 74 8.47 -0.05 2.79
N SER A 75 8.44 -0.76 1.66
CA SER A 75 8.82 -2.16 1.60
C SER A 75 10.29 -2.39 1.94
N LYS A 76 10.56 -3.26 2.91
CA LYS A 76 11.91 -3.75 3.27
C LYS A 76 12.65 -4.36 2.08
N ASP A 77 11.93 -5.04 1.19
CA ASP A 77 12.52 -5.66 -0.02
C ASP A 77 12.99 -4.59 -1.02
N GLU A 78 12.26 -3.48 -1.15
CA GLU A 78 12.70 -2.36 -2.00
C GLU A 78 13.86 -1.58 -1.38
N LEU A 79 13.86 -1.35 -0.05
CA LEU A 79 15.03 -0.80 0.64
C LEU A 79 16.30 -1.62 0.35
N LYS A 80 16.20 -2.95 0.47
CA LYS A 80 17.32 -3.86 0.16
C LYS A 80 17.76 -3.74 -1.30
N ARG A 81 16.83 -3.70 -2.25
CA ARG A 81 17.13 -3.57 -3.69
C ARG A 81 17.81 -2.25 -4.05
N HIS A 82 17.46 -1.19 -3.34
CA HIS A 82 18.09 0.13 -3.51
C HIS A 82 19.38 0.30 -2.70
N GLY A 83 19.94 -0.78 -2.13
CA GLY A 83 21.18 -0.72 -1.33
C GLY A 83 21.02 -0.03 0.03
N LYS A 84 19.77 0.19 0.49
CA LYS A 84 19.39 0.93 1.69
C LYS A 84 18.85 0.00 2.78
N LYS A 85 19.34 -1.24 2.82
CA LYS A 85 18.94 -2.23 3.84
C LYS A 85 19.26 -1.67 5.23
N GLY A 86 18.27 -1.66 6.12
CA GLY A 86 18.44 -1.18 7.49
C GLY A 86 18.44 0.34 7.66
N LEU A 87 18.15 1.11 6.59
CA LEU A 87 18.03 2.57 6.68
C LEU A 87 16.94 2.99 7.68
N PHE A 88 15.86 2.23 7.73
CA PHE A 88 14.88 2.23 8.80
C PHE A 88 14.24 0.83 8.87
N ASP A 89 13.62 0.51 10.00
CA ASP A 89 12.82 -0.71 10.15
C ASP A 89 11.47 -0.36 10.76
N LEU A 90 10.41 -0.75 10.06
CA LEU A 90 9.03 -0.67 10.56
C LEU A 90 8.63 -2.00 11.24
N GLY A 91 9.57 -2.94 11.39
CA GLY A 91 9.31 -4.28 11.86
C GLY A 91 8.35 -5.03 10.94
N ASN A 92 7.51 -5.87 11.55
CA ASN A 92 6.41 -6.55 10.87
C ASN A 92 5.10 -5.77 11.06
N ALA A 93 5.17 -4.43 10.96
CA ALA A 93 3.99 -3.58 11.12
C ALA A 93 2.89 -4.00 10.15
N GLU A 94 1.69 -4.12 10.70
CA GLU A 94 0.51 -4.43 9.91
C GLU A 94 0.21 -3.29 8.93
N LEU A 95 -0.10 -3.66 7.69
CA LEU A 95 -0.38 -2.76 6.59
C LEU A 95 -1.88 -2.74 6.32
N ILE A 96 -2.52 -1.65 6.74
CA ILE A 96 -3.94 -1.39 6.45
C ILE A 96 -3.99 -0.34 5.34
N LEU A 97 -4.63 -0.69 4.22
CA LEU A 97 -4.80 0.18 3.07
C LEU A 97 -6.09 0.99 3.17
N PRO A 98 -6.10 2.27 2.75
CA PRO A 98 -7.32 3.05 2.64
C PRO A 98 -8.19 2.51 1.51
N VAL A 99 -9.25 1.80 1.88
CA VAL A 99 -10.23 1.20 0.97
C VAL A 99 -11.61 1.35 1.60
N ALA A 100 -12.57 1.88 0.85
CA ALA A 100 -13.96 1.98 1.28
C ALA A 100 -14.56 0.59 1.55
N ASN A 101 -15.53 0.53 2.47
CA ASN A 101 -16.09 -0.73 2.96
C ASN A 101 -17.02 -1.44 1.97
N ASP A 102 -17.52 -0.72 0.97
CA ASP A 102 -18.54 -1.13 0.01
C ASP A 102 -17.98 -1.60 -1.34
N ILE A 103 -16.65 -1.69 -1.46
CA ILE A 103 -15.98 -2.07 -2.69
C ILE A 103 -14.94 -3.16 -2.46
N GLU A 104 -14.58 -3.82 -3.56
CA GLU A 104 -13.47 -4.76 -3.61
C GLU A 104 -12.54 -4.41 -4.76
N VAL A 105 -11.23 -4.23 -4.47
CA VAL A 105 -10.23 -3.78 -5.45
C VAL A 105 -9.04 -4.72 -5.56
N PRO A 106 -8.47 -4.89 -6.76
CA PRO A 106 -7.29 -5.72 -6.93
C PRO A 106 -6.01 -4.94 -6.56
N VAL A 107 -5.28 -5.41 -5.56
CA VAL A 107 -3.94 -4.90 -5.20
C VAL A 107 -2.88 -5.86 -5.72
N ARG A 108 -2.36 -5.57 -6.92
CA ARG A 108 -1.36 -6.41 -7.61
C ARG A 108 0.09 -6.02 -7.31
N HIS A 109 0.29 -5.06 -6.42
CA HIS A 109 1.62 -4.66 -5.94
C HIS A 109 2.14 -5.67 -4.93
N ARG A 110 3.45 -5.82 -4.84
CA ARG A 110 4.05 -6.66 -3.79
C ARG A 110 3.84 -5.99 -2.43
N ALA A 111 3.28 -6.73 -1.50
CA ALA A 111 3.01 -6.29 -0.14
C ALA A 111 3.26 -7.46 0.82
N ARG A 112 3.71 -7.14 2.03
CA ARG A 112 3.77 -8.08 3.16
C ARG A 112 3.00 -7.46 4.32
N TYR A 113 2.53 -8.30 5.24
CA TYR A 113 1.80 -7.90 6.43
C TYR A 113 0.50 -7.13 6.14
N VAL A 114 -0.16 -7.39 5.00
CA VAL A 114 -1.47 -6.78 4.71
C VAL A 114 -2.47 -7.33 5.71
N SER A 115 -3.14 -6.41 6.41
CA SER A 115 -4.09 -6.73 7.46
C SER A 115 -5.26 -7.56 6.98
N ALA A 116 -5.75 -8.46 7.83
CA ALA A 116 -7.04 -9.10 7.63
C ALA A 116 -8.21 -8.09 7.65
N LEU A 117 -8.01 -6.88 8.18
CA LEU A 117 -9.01 -5.79 8.10
C LEU A 117 -9.30 -5.34 6.66
N ASN A 118 -8.40 -5.63 5.71
CA ASN A 118 -8.65 -5.41 4.29
C ASN A 118 -9.21 -6.66 3.55
N GLU A 119 -9.42 -7.78 4.26
CA GLU A 119 -10.07 -8.95 3.69
C GLU A 119 -11.51 -8.61 3.25
N GLY A 120 -11.94 -9.19 2.13
CA GLY A 120 -13.22 -8.83 1.48
C GLY A 120 -13.23 -7.49 0.74
N ARG A 121 -12.23 -6.61 0.95
CA ARG A 121 -12.06 -5.34 0.22
C ARG A 121 -10.91 -5.38 -0.79
N ILE A 122 -10.07 -6.41 -0.73
CA ILE A 122 -8.99 -6.65 -1.68
C ILE A 122 -9.17 -8.02 -2.36
N SER A 123 -9.51 -8.05 -3.65
CA SER A 123 -9.77 -9.30 -4.39
C SER A 123 -8.54 -10.17 -4.64
N THR A 124 -7.36 -9.59 -4.52
CA THR A 124 -6.08 -10.30 -4.61
C THR A 124 -5.47 -10.55 -3.23
N PHE A 125 -6.25 -10.42 -2.16
CA PHE A 125 -5.82 -10.69 -0.80
C PHE A 125 -5.34 -12.13 -0.69
N LYS A 126 -4.24 -12.31 0.04
CA LYS A 126 -3.71 -13.63 0.38
C LYS A 126 -3.48 -13.63 1.88
N PRO A 127 -4.10 -14.55 2.64
CA PRO A 127 -3.79 -14.73 4.04
C PRO A 127 -2.28 -14.90 4.23
N GLN A 128 -1.71 -14.16 5.18
CA GLN A 128 -0.28 -14.21 5.48
C GLN A 128 -0.09 -14.94 6.80
N ILE A 129 0.93 -15.81 6.86
CA ILE A 129 1.19 -16.65 8.03
C ILE A 129 1.39 -15.77 9.29
N GLU A 130 1.95 -14.59 9.09
CA GLU A 130 2.20 -13.61 10.14
C GLU A 130 0.91 -12.96 10.68
N SER A 131 -0.17 -12.89 9.87
CA SER A 131 -1.49 -12.46 10.33
C SER A 131 -2.15 -13.49 11.27
N LEU A 132 -1.85 -14.78 11.08
CA LEU A 132 -2.36 -15.86 11.93
C LEU A 132 -1.74 -15.85 13.33
N ALA A 133 -0.54 -15.28 13.50
CA ALA A 133 0.10 -15.17 14.81
C ALA A 133 -0.64 -14.18 15.72
N MET A 134 -1.31 -13.16 15.15
CA MET A 134 -2.07 -12.15 15.89
C MET A 134 -3.54 -12.54 16.16
N ALA A 135 -4.07 -13.53 15.44
CA ALA A 135 -5.43 -14.06 15.64
C ALA A 135 -5.52 -15.15 16.72
N ARG A 136 -4.42 -15.46 17.41
CA ARG A 136 -4.42 -16.39 18.54
C ARG A 136 -4.95 -15.67 19.77
N THR A 137 -6.02 -16.20 20.35
CA THR A 137 -6.51 -15.79 21.67
C THR A 137 -5.37 -15.90 22.69
N PRO A 138 -5.13 -14.88 23.52
CA PRO A 138 -4.07 -14.91 24.53
C PRO A 138 -4.22 -16.06 25.53
#